data_AF-A0A948VDB3-F1
#
_entry.id   AF-A0A948VDB3-F1
#
_cell.length_a   1.000
_cell.length_b   1.000
_cell.length_c   1.000
_cell.angle_alpha   90.00
_cell.angle_beta   90.00
_cell.angle_gamma   90.00
#
_symmetry.space_group_name_H-M   'P 1'
#
loop_
_entity.id
_entity.type
_entity.pdbx_description
1 polymer ?
#
loop_
_entity_poly.entity_id
_entity_poly.type
_entity_poly.pdbx_seq_one_letter_code
_entity_poly.pdbx_strand_id
1 'polypeptide(L)' 'MWTQEKVTIYRENTIVTGEGLTANPDLSEIEISNQETQLKTK' A
#
# COMPACT_ATOMS: atom_id res chain seq x y z
N MET A 1 -12.84 1.10 0.45
CA MET A 1 -12.29 2.17 -0.41
C MET A 1 -11.47 1.56 -1.52
N TRP A 2 -11.39 2.20 -2.69
CA TRP A 2 -10.59 1.69 -3.80
C TRP A 2 -10.04 2.84 -4.66
N THR A 3 -8.92 2.61 -5.33
CA THR A 3 -8.33 3.53 -6.32
C THR A 3 -7.48 2.76 -7.32
N GLN A 4 -7.49 3.18 -8.59
CA GLN A 4 -6.57 2.67 -9.62
C GLN A 4 -5.31 3.51 -9.75
N GLU A 5 -5.28 4.68 -9.10
CA GLU A 5 -4.13 5.57 -9.09
C GLU A 5 -2.96 4.99 -8.29
N LYS A 6 -1.77 5.54 -8.51
CA LYS A 6 -0.58 5.19 -7.75
C LYS A 6 -0.75 5.54 -6.27
N VAL A 7 -0.38 4.61 -5.40
CA VAL A 7 -0.45 4.76 -3.94
C VAL A 7 0.91 4.50 -3.29
N THR A 8 1.11 5.15 -2.15
CA THR A 8 2.25 4.90 -1.26
C THR A 8 1.73 4.67 0.15
N ILE A 9 2.00 3.50 0.71
CA ILE A 9 1.71 3.16 2.11
C ILE A 9 2.99 3.29 2.93
N TYR A 10 2.91 4.08 3.99
CA TYR A 10 3.95 4.20 5.00
C TYR A 10 3.57 3.36 6.21
N ARG A 11 4.33 2.31 6.51
CA ARG A 11 4.11 1.45 7.66
C ARG A 11 5.40 1.27 8.43
N GLU A 12 5.52 1.91 9.59
CA GLU A 12 6.72 1.84 10.45
C GLU A 12 8.03 2.01 9.64
N ASN A 13 8.68 0.89 9.33
CA ASN A 13 9.96 0.81 8.62
C ASN A 13 9.83 0.29 7.18
N THR A 14 8.64 0.29 6.60
CA THR A 14 8.37 -0.20 5.26
C THR A 14 7.61 0.87 4.48
N ILE A 15 8.07 1.10 3.25
CA ILE A 15 7.33 1.87 2.25
C ILE A 15 6.86 0.87 1.21
N VAL A 16 5.56 0.81 0.98
CA VAL A 16 4.96 0.01 -0.09
C VAL A 16 4.42 0.97 -1.14
N THR A 17 4.89 0.84 -2.37
CA THR A 17 4.35 1.59 -3.52
C THR A 17 3.67 0.64 -4.47
N GLY A 18 2.54 1.03 -5.04
CA GLY A 18 1.86 0.22 -6.05
C GLY A 18 0.70 0.97 -6.69
N GLU A 19 -0.11 0.24 -7.46
CA GLU A 19 -1.27 0.76 -8.19
C GLU A 19 -2.47 -0.18 -7.95
N GLY A 20 -3.70 0.28 -8.15
CA GLY A 20 -4.87 -0.58 -7.92
C GLY A 20 -5.02 -1.02 -6.46
N LEU A 21 -5.23 -0.07 -5.54
CA LEU A 21 -5.47 -0.33 -4.12
C LEU A 21 -6.95 -0.60 -3.87
N THR A 22 -7.24 -1.67 -3.14
CA THR A 22 -8.56 -1.94 -2.55
C THR A 22 -8.39 -2.19 -1.06
N ALA A 23 -9.23 -1.57 -0.25
CA ALA A 23 -9.23 -1.78 1.20
C ALA A 23 -10.66 -1.83 1.75
N ASN A 24 -10.86 -2.62 2.80
CA ASN A 24 -12.11 -2.60 3.55
C ASN A 24 -12.24 -1.31 4.39
N PRO A 25 -13.45 -0.90 4.81
CA PRO A 25 -13.67 0.38 5.47
C PRO A 25 -12.93 0.55 6.80
N ASP A 26 -12.70 -0.55 7.50
CA ASP A 26 -11.96 -0.62 8.77
C ASP A 26 -10.45 -0.77 8.58
N LEU A 27 -9.95 -0.83 7.34
CA LEU A 27 -8.54 -0.94 6.96
C LEU A 27 -7.83 -2.18 7.54
N SER A 28 -8.58 -3.18 7.98
CA SER A 28 -8.02 -4.44 8.48
C SER A 28 -7.44 -5.30 7.35
N GLU A 29 -7.90 -5.07 6.11
CA GLU A 29 -7.40 -5.72 4.90
C GLU A 29 -7.16 -4.68 3.79
N ILE A 30 -5.94 -4.72 3.23
CA ILE A 30 -5.51 -3.86 2.13
C ILE A 30 -4.83 -4.74 1.09
N GLU A 31 -5.30 -4.66 -0.14
CA GLU A 31 -4.72 -5.31 -1.31
C GLU A 31 -4.19 -4.24 -2.27
N ILE A 32 -2.98 -4.44 -2.80
CA ILE A 32 -2.34 -3.55 -3.77
C ILE A 32 -1.83 -4.41 -4.93
N SER A 33 -2.22 -4.03 -6.15
CA SER A 33 -1.70 -4.66 -7.36
C SER A 33 -0.32 -4.09 -7.73
N ASN A 34 0.52 -4.88 -8.40
CA ASN A 34 1.85 -4.47 -8.87
C ASN A 34 2.69 -3.77 -7.77
N GLN A 35 2.68 -4.32 -6.55
CA GLN A 35 3.36 -3.70 -5.43
C GLN A 35 4.88 -3.89 -5.49
N GLU A 36 5.60 -2.83 -5.13
CA GLU A 36 7.02 -2.86 -4.78
C GLU A 36 7.16 -2.48 -3.29
N THR A 37 7.93 -3.29 -2.56
CA THR A 37 8.19 -3.08 -1.13
C THR A 37 9.63 -2.65 -0.91
N GLN A 38 9.81 -1.51 -0.26
CA GLN A 38 11.11 -1.00 0.16
C GLN A 38 11.20 -1.01 1.69
N LEU A 39 12.28 -1.58 2.21
CA LEU A 39 12.63 -1.45 3.63
C LEU A 39 13.28 -0.09 3.85
N LYS A 40 12.79 0.69 4.81
CA LYS A 40 13.51 1.85 5.33
C LYS A 40 14.72 1.33 6.11
N THR A 41 15.87 1.27 5.45
CA THR A 41 17.15 1.15 6.14
C THR A 41 17.37 2.42 6.96
N LYS A 42 17.70 2.24 8.23
CA LYS A 42 17.91 3.30 9.22
C LYS A 42 19.21 4.04 9.01
#